data_AF-A0A1W1W7L1-F1
#
_entry.id   AF-A0A1W1W7L1-F1
#
_cell.length_a   1.000
_cell.length_b   1.000
_cell.length_c   1.000
_cell.angle_alpha   90.00
_cell.angle_beta   90.00
_cell.angle_gamma   90.00
#
_symmetry.space_group_name_H-M   'P 1'
#
loop_
_entity.id
_entity.type
_entity.pdbx_description
1 polymer ?
#
loop_
_entity_poly.entity_id
_entity_poly.type
_entity_poly.pdbx_seq_one_letter_code
_entity_poly.pdbx_strand_id
1 'polypeptide(L)'
;MTRQDAADLLGIPVNASPEMIKQAYRKQCGRLHPDAGGESSQFQLLTRARDILLTPPHHNPTPRVVNAGAPSLFPLWSYPLRILKASIRQPSLRPRAMRTWLMVIIGIPLAYLLLKELFVLAIVPVLFILIVVAFLKRSS
;
A
#
# COMPACT_ATOMS: atom_id res chain seq x y z
N MET A 1 -9.97 -16.01 20.06
CA MET A 1 -11.32 -16.07 19.48
C MET A 1 -11.64 -17.52 19.23
N THR A 2 -12.61 -18.03 19.98
CA THR A 2 -13.06 -19.43 19.91
C THR A 2 -14.06 -19.62 18.78
N ARG A 3 -14.40 -20.88 18.45
CA ARG A 3 -15.45 -21.19 17.47
C ARG A 3 -16.82 -20.70 17.94
N GLN A 4 -17.06 -20.72 19.26
CA GLN A 4 -18.29 -20.20 19.86
C GLN A 4 -18.38 -18.68 19.69
N ASP A 5 -17.32 -17.94 20.06
CA ASP A 5 -17.27 -16.48 19.88
C ASP A 5 -17.48 -16.09 18.41
N ALA A 6 -16.95 -16.89 17.48
CA ALA A 6 -17.11 -16.68 16.05
C ALA A 6 -18.56 -16.86 15.57
N ALA A 7 -19.25 -17.86 16.13
CA ALA A 7 -20.65 -18.15 15.83
C ALA A 7 -21.56 -17.04 16.39
N ASP A 8 -21.30 -16.61 17.62
CA ASP A 8 -22.03 -15.52 18.28
C ASP A 8 -21.84 -14.20 17.53
N LEU A 9 -20.62 -13.91 17.07
CA LEU A 9 -20.32 -12.72 16.28
C LEU A 9 -21.08 -12.69 14.95
N LEU A 10 -21.27 -13.84 14.31
CA LEU A 10 -22.05 -13.99 13.08
C LEU A 10 -23.56 -14.20 13.33
N GLY A 11 -23.99 -14.35 14.58
CA GLY A 11 -25.39 -14.58 14.96
C GLY A 11 -25.94 -15.91 14.47
N ILE A 12 -25.12 -16.95 14.43
CA ILE A 12 -25.47 -18.29 13.92
C ILE A 12 -25.07 -19.38 14.92
N PRO A 13 -25.65 -20.59 14.85
CA PRO A 13 -25.23 -21.69 15.70
C PRO A 13 -23.80 -22.14 15.39
N VAL A 14 -23.07 -22.64 16.39
CA VAL A 14 -21.67 -23.11 16.27
C VAL A 14 -21.48 -24.25 15.26
N ASN A 15 -22.55 -25.03 15.04
CA ASN A 15 -22.64 -26.14 14.10
C ASN A 15 -23.37 -25.76 12.80
N ALA A 16 -23.51 -24.47 12.50
CA ALA A 16 -24.13 -23.99 11.26
C ALA A 16 -23.45 -24.59 10.03
N SER A 17 -24.24 -24.84 8.99
CA SER A 17 -23.71 -25.31 7.72
C SER A 17 -22.78 -24.27 7.07
N PRO A 18 -21.80 -24.67 6.24
CA PRO A 18 -20.92 -23.75 5.53
C PRO A 18 -21.67 -22.70 4.70
N GLU A 19 -22.84 -23.05 4.16
CA GLU A 19 -23.69 -22.13 3.40
C GLU A 19 -24.32 -21.07 4.30
N MET A 20 -24.83 -21.47 5.47
CA MET A 20 -25.38 -20.56 6.47
C MET A 20 -24.31 -19.60 7.00
N ILE A 21 -23.08 -20.08 7.23
CA ILE A 21 -21.94 -19.24 7.62
C ILE A 21 -21.65 -18.17 6.57
N LYS A 22 -21.61 -18.54 5.28
CA LYS A 22 -21.36 -17.59 4.19
C LYS A 22 -22.50 -16.59 4.03
N GLN A 23 -23.74 -17.03 4.19
CA GLN A 23 -24.93 -16.16 4.09
C GLN A 23 -24.97 -15.14 5.22
N ALA A 24 -24.74 -15.57 6.46
CA ALA A 24 -24.66 -14.69 7.62
C ALA A 24 -23.53 -13.66 7.48
N TYR A 25 -22.34 -14.10 7.05
CA TYR A 25 -21.23 -13.21 6.73
C TYR A 25 -21.62 -12.14 5.71
N ARG A 26 -22.24 -12.51 4.58
CA ARG A 26 -22.69 -11.56 3.55
C ARG A 26 -23.71 -10.56 4.09
N LYS A 27 -24.66 -11.02 4.90
CA LYS A 27 -25.67 -10.16 5.55
C LYS A 27 -25.01 -9.15 6.49
N GLN A 28 -24.01 -9.57 7.26
CA GLN A 28 -23.30 -8.69 8.17
C GLN A 28 -22.38 -7.70 7.44
N CYS A 29 -21.71 -8.13 6.37
CA CYS A 29 -20.92 -7.26 5.51
C CYS A 29 -21.76 -6.16 4.87
N GLY A 30 -23.00 -6.45 4.48
CA GLY A 30 -23.92 -5.43 3.96
C GLY A 30 -24.29 -4.37 5.01
N ARG A 31 -24.38 -4.74 6.29
CA ARG A 31 -24.70 -3.81 7.39
C ARG A 31 -23.50 -3.01 7.88
N LEU A 32 -22.31 -3.61 7.85
CA LEU A 32 -21.08 -3.06 8.44
C LEU A 32 -20.07 -2.62 7.37
N HIS A 33 -20.53 -2.40 6.13
CA HIS A 33 -19.65 -2.00 5.05
C HIS A 33 -19.00 -0.63 5.35
N PRO A 34 -17.68 -0.47 5.15
CA PRO A 34 -16.99 0.80 5.40
C PRO A 34 -17.41 1.94 4.45
N ASP A 35 -18.15 1.65 3.37
CA ASP A 35 -18.82 2.68 2.55
C ASP A 35 -20.09 3.23 3.19
N ALA A 36 -20.70 2.53 4.15
CA ALA A 36 -21.90 2.94 4.87
C ALA A 36 -21.58 3.50 6.28
N GLY A 37 -20.31 3.76 6.58
CA GLY A 37 -19.85 4.24 7.90
C GLY A 37 -19.41 3.14 8.88
N GLY A 38 -19.26 1.89 8.42
CA GLY A 38 -18.74 0.79 9.23
C GLY A 38 -17.25 0.93 9.57
N GLU A 39 -16.86 0.40 10.73
CA GLU A 39 -15.48 0.48 11.23
C GLU A 39 -14.64 -0.70 10.69
N SER A 40 -13.42 -0.40 10.23
CA SER A 40 -12.59 -1.38 9.50
C SER A 40 -12.16 -2.58 10.35
N SER A 41 -11.96 -2.39 11.65
CA SER A 41 -11.59 -3.48 12.57
C SER A 41 -12.75 -4.45 12.81
N GLN A 42 -14.00 -3.97 12.85
CA GLN A 42 -15.20 -4.81 12.92
C GLN A 42 -15.32 -5.73 11.70
N PHE A 43 -15.00 -5.22 10.50
CA PHE A 43 -14.98 -6.04 9.28
C PHE A 43 -13.88 -7.12 9.31
N GLN A 44 -12.72 -6.79 9.85
CA GLN A 44 -11.63 -7.76 10.04
C GLN A 44 -12.03 -8.87 11.04
N LEU A 45 -12.71 -8.51 12.13
CA LEU A 45 -13.23 -9.47 13.11
C LEU A 45 -14.28 -10.40 12.48
N LEU A 46 -15.20 -9.88 11.66
CA LEU A 46 -16.17 -10.69 10.90
C LEU A 46 -15.51 -11.66 9.93
N THR A 47 -14.48 -11.20 9.24
CA THR A 47 -13.72 -12.05 8.32
C THR A 47 -13.05 -13.18 9.09
N ARG A 48 -12.43 -12.87 10.23
CA ARG A 48 -11.80 -13.86 11.11
C ARG A 48 -12.81 -14.86 11.67
N ALA A 49 -14.03 -14.41 12.02
CA ALA A 49 -15.11 -15.27 12.50
C ALA A 49 -15.50 -16.33 11.48
N ARG A 50 -15.81 -15.89 10.26
CA ARG A 50 -16.16 -16.78 9.14
C ARG A 50 -15.06 -17.81 8.91
N ASP A 51 -13.82 -17.37 8.97
CA ASP A 51 -12.66 -18.21 8.69
C ASP A 51 -12.48 -19.32 9.74
N ILE A 52 -12.66 -18.99 11.02
CA ILE A 52 -12.63 -19.97 12.12
C ILE A 52 -13.75 -21.01 11.97
N LEU A 53 -14.96 -20.59 11.59
CA LEU A 53 -16.10 -21.51 11.45
C LEU A 53 -15.98 -22.43 10.23
N LEU A 54 -15.42 -21.93 9.12
CA LEU A 54 -15.21 -22.71 7.90
C LEU A 54 -14.00 -23.65 8.00
N THR A 55 -13.10 -23.43 8.95
CA THR A 55 -11.92 -24.25 9.15
C THR A 55 -12.29 -25.50 9.98
N PRO A 56 -11.96 -26.72 9.52
CA PRO A 56 -12.15 -27.93 10.31
C PRO A 56 -11.25 -27.91 11.56
N PRO A 57 -11.68 -28.50 12.70
CA PRO A 57 -10.95 -28.45 13.97
C PRO A 57 -9.53 -29.03 13.95
N HIS A 58 -9.15 -29.79 12.92
CA HIS A 58 -7.81 -30.35 12.75
C HIS A 58 -6.88 -29.59 11.79
N HIS A 59 -7.30 -28.42 11.29
CA HIS A 59 -6.45 -27.61 10.45
C HIS A 59 -5.60 -26.70 11.35
N ASN A 60 -4.30 -27.00 11.45
CA ASN A 60 -3.31 -26.03 11.91
C ASN A 60 -3.57 -24.73 11.14
N PRO A 61 -3.81 -23.60 11.81
CA PRO A 61 -4.09 -22.36 11.12
C PRO A 61 -2.80 -21.97 10.41
N THR A 62 -2.63 -22.40 9.15
CA THR A 62 -1.69 -21.75 8.25
C THR A 62 -2.08 -20.29 8.29
N PRO A 63 -1.19 -19.38 8.74
CA PRO A 63 -1.50 -17.97 8.78
C PRO A 63 -1.98 -17.60 7.39
N ARG A 64 -3.26 -17.29 7.30
CA ARG A 64 -3.88 -16.89 6.05
C ARG A 64 -3.15 -15.62 5.68
N VAL A 65 -2.20 -15.73 4.75
CA VAL A 65 -1.63 -14.60 4.06
C VAL A 65 -2.85 -13.94 3.46
N VAL A 66 -3.35 -12.90 4.13
CA VAL A 66 -4.25 -11.96 3.50
C VAL A 66 -3.48 -11.61 2.24
N ASN A 67 -3.97 -12.04 1.09
CA ASN A 67 -3.57 -11.43 -0.17
C ASN A 67 -4.05 -9.98 -0.07
N ALA A 68 -3.40 -9.18 0.78
CA ALA A 68 -3.28 -7.76 0.65
C ALA A 68 -2.70 -7.65 -0.75
N GLY A 69 -3.58 -7.33 -1.71
CA GLY A 69 -3.46 -7.72 -3.12
C GLY A 69 -2.01 -7.88 -3.54
N ALA A 70 -1.66 -9.08 -4.01
CA ALA A 70 -0.34 -9.50 -4.48
C ALA A 70 0.49 -8.28 -4.85
N PRO A 71 1.71 -8.08 -4.28
CA PRO A 71 2.50 -6.86 -4.45
C PRO A 71 2.47 -6.51 -5.93
N SER A 72 1.62 -5.54 -6.25
CA SER A 72 1.29 -5.30 -7.63
C SER A 72 2.58 -4.77 -8.22
N LEU A 73 3.16 -5.51 -9.17
CA LEU A 73 4.24 -5.01 -10.03
C LEU A 73 3.81 -3.75 -10.82
N PHE A 74 2.60 -3.26 -10.60
CA PHE A 74 2.11 -1.95 -11.02
C PHE A 74 2.82 -0.82 -10.27
N PRO A 75 3.20 0.25 -10.99
CA PRO A 75 4.38 1.04 -10.68
C PRO A 75 4.14 1.98 -9.50
N LEU A 76 5.24 2.40 -8.86
CA LEU A 76 5.34 3.49 -7.88
C LEU A 76 4.53 4.75 -8.23
N TRP A 77 4.17 4.95 -9.51
CA TRP A 77 3.31 6.03 -10.00
C TRP A 77 1.89 6.01 -9.40
N SER A 78 1.29 4.84 -9.16
CA SER A 78 -0.09 4.77 -8.66
C SER A 78 -0.21 5.07 -7.15
N TYR A 79 0.93 5.12 -6.44
CA TYR A 79 1.01 5.32 -5.00
C TYR A 79 0.44 6.68 -4.53
N PRO A 80 0.81 7.83 -5.13
CA PRO A 80 0.23 9.13 -4.76
C PRO A 80 -1.29 9.20 -4.96
N LEU A 81 -1.84 8.63 -6.04
CA LEU A 81 -3.29 8.61 -6.31
C LEU A 81 -4.07 7.74 -5.31
N ARG A 82 -3.50 6.60 -4.91
CA ARG A 82 -4.12 5.72 -3.90
C ARG A 82 -4.16 6.38 -2.52
N ILE A 83 -3.08 7.06 -2.13
CA ILE A 83 -3.02 7.81 -0.88
C ILE A 83 -4.00 8.99 -0.91
N LEU A 84 -4.11 9.70 -2.03
CA LEU A 84 -5.06 10.79 -2.19
C LEU A 84 -6.51 10.31 -2.02
N LYS A 85 -6.87 9.18 -2.64
CA LYS A 85 -8.20 8.58 -2.50
C LYS A 85 -8.48 8.09 -1.07
N ALA A 86 -7.46 7.56 -0.38
CA ALA A 86 -7.56 7.16 1.02
C ALA A 86 -7.63 8.36 1.99
N SER A 87 -6.96 9.47 1.67
CA SER A 87 -6.88 10.69 2.49
C SER A 87 -8.20 11.44 2.59
N ILE A 88 -9.11 11.25 1.63
CA ILE A 88 -10.45 11.85 1.66
C ILE A 88 -11.33 11.19 2.74
N ARG A 89 -11.00 9.95 3.15
CA ARG A 89 -11.83 9.15 4.06
C ARG A 89 -11.26 9.00 5.49
N GLN A 90 -9.96 9.23 5.71
CA GLN A 90 -9.31 9.03 7.01
C GLN A 90 -8.45 10.24 7.43
N PRO A 91 -8.91 11.07 8.41
CA PRO A 91 -8.20 12.28 8.84
C PRO A 91 -6.90 12.01 9.63
N SER A 92 -6.65 10.79 10.09
CA SER A 92 -5.45 10.41 10.87
C SER A 92 -4.19 10.15 10.03
N LEU A 93 -4.30 10.07 8.70
CA LEU A 93 -3.17 9.84 7.79
C LEU A 93 -2.52 11.13 7.24
N ARG A 94 -3.12 12.29 7.56
CA ARG A 94 -2.64 13.63 7.17
C ARG A 94 -1.16 13.91 7.50
N PRO A 95 -0.60 13.53 8.68
CA PRO A 95 0.80 13.83 8.97
C PRO A 95 1.78 12.96 8.17
N ARG A 96 1.39 11.73 7.80
CA ARG A 96 2.22 10.85 6.96
C ARG A 96 2.20 11.28 5.50
N ALA A 97 1.05 11.72 4.98
CA ALA A 97 0.93 12.26 3.63
C ALA A 97 1.72 13.57 3.46
N MET A 98 1.73 14.44 4.48
CA MET A 98 2.49 15.70 4.49
C MET A 98 4.00 15.46 4.37
N ARG A 99 4.55 14.48 5.11
CA ARG A 99 5.98 14.15 5.06
C ARG A 99 6.41 13.63 3.67
N THR A 100 5.55 12.83 3.03
CA THR A 100 5.81 12.33 1.67
C THR A 100 5.80 13.46 0.65
N TRP A 101 4.84 14.39 0.74
CA TRP A 101 4.79 15.56 -0.15
C TRP A 101 5.97 16.52 0.06
N LEU A 102 6.43 16.68 1.30
CA LEU A 102 7.62 17.49 1.61
C LEU A 102 8.90 16.93 0.95
N MET A 103 9.07 15.59 0.95
CA MET A 103 10.20 14.95 0.29
C MET A 103 10.17 15.07 -1.23
N VAL A 104 8.98 15.10 -1.83
CA VAL A 104 8.83 15.27 -3.29
C VAL A 104 9.12 16.71 -3.70
N ILE A 105 8.54 17.69 -3.00
CA ILE A 105 8.71 19.12 -3.30
C ILE A 105 10.15 19.57 -3.09
N ILE A 106 10.83 19.07 -2.06
CA ILE A 106 12.21 19.49 -1.74
C ILE A 106 13.25 18.56 -2.38
N GLY A 107 13.01 17.25 -2.38
CA GLY A 107 14.00 16.26 -2.81
C GLY A 107 14.23 16.26 -4.32
N ILE A 108 13.18 16.44 -5.14
CA ILE A 108 13.32 16.48 -6.60
C ILE A 108 14.18 17.67 -7.06
N PRO A 109 13.93 18.93 -6.65
CA PRO A 109 14.78 20.04 -7.04
C PRO A 109 16.20 19.95 -6.46
N LEU A 110 16.37 19.39 -5.25
CA LEU A 110 17.69 19.18 -4.67
C LEU A 110 18.51 18.14 -5.44
N ALA A 111 17.90 17.02 -5.82
CA ALA A 111 18.53 16.00 -6.65
C ALA A 111 18.90 16.54 -8.04
N TYR A 112 18.03 17.36 -8.64
CA TYR A 112 18.31 18.03 -9.90
C TYR A 112 19.50 18.99 -9.80
N LEU A 113 19.60 19.76 -8.71
CA LEU A 113 20.73 20.66 -8.48
C LEU A 113 22.05 19.91 -8.37
N LEU A 114 22.08 18.82 -7.59
CA LEU A 114 23.27 17.96 -7.45
C LEU A 114 23.68 17.33 -8.78
N LEU A 115 22.72 16.82 -9.55
CA LEU A 115 22.97 16.20 -10.85
C LEU A 115 23.48 17.23 -11.86
N LYS A 116 22.92 18.45 -11.86
CA LYS A 116 23.37 19.57 -12.71
C LYS A 116 24.81 19.95 -12.39
N GLU A 117 25.16 20.10 -11.11
CA GLU A 117 26.53 20.45 -10.71
C GLU A 117 27.55 19.37 -11.13
N LEU A 118 27.22 18.10 -10.91
CA LEU A 118 28.06 16.98 -11.38
C LEU A 118 28.23 16.97 -12.90
N PHE A 119 27.17 17.24 -13.66
CA PHE A 119 27.20 17.29 -15.11
C PHE A 119 28.09 18.43 -15.62
N VAL A 120 27.98 19.63 -15.03
CA VAL A 120 28.82 20.78 -15.36
C VAL A 120 30.29 20.50 -15.03
N LEU A 121 30.56 19.93 -13.86
CA LEU A 121 31.91 19.58 -13.43
C LEU A 121 32.56 18.50 -14.32
N ALA A 122 31.77 17.62 -14.93
CA ALA A 122 32.27 16.61 -15.86
C ALA A 122 32.50 17.14 -17.28
N ILE A 123 31.55 17.92 -17.83
CA ILE A 123 31.58 18.30 -19.24
C ILE A 123 32.49 19.48 -19.53
N VAL A 124 32.48 20.49 -18.67
CA VAL A 124 33.30 21.70 -18.88
C VAL A 124 34.81 21.37 -19.02
N PRO A 125 35.44 20.55 -18.15
CA PRO A 125 36.86 20.24 -18.30
C PRO A 125 37.14 19.37 -19.53
N VAL A 126 36.25 18.43 -19.86
CA VAL A 126 36.41 17.58 -21.07
C VAL A 126 36.36 18.44 -22.33
N LEU A 127 35.39 19.35 -22.42
CA LEU A 127 35.27 20.28 -23.54
C LEU A 127 36.49 21.20 -23.62
N PHE A 128 36.97 21.71 -22.48
CA PHE A 128 38.17 22.52 -22.41
C PHE A 128 39.40 21.78 -22.93
N ILE A 129 39.62 20.54 -22.50
CA ILE A 129 40.73 19.69 -22.98
C ILE A 129 40.60 19.46 -24.49
N LEU A 130 39.41 19.15 -24.99
CA LEU A 130 39.17 18.96 -26.43
C LEU A 130 39.50 20.21 -27.24
N ILE A 131 39.11 21.40 -26.75
CA ILE A 131 39.43 22.68 -27.39
C ILE A 131 40.94 22.90 -27.43
N VAL A 132 41.64 22.66 -26.31
CA VAL A 132 43.10 22.81 -26.23
C VAL A 132 43.81 21.86 -27.20
N VAL A 133 43.42 20.59 -27.23
CA VAL A 133 43.98 19.60 -28.15
C VAL A 133 43.72 19.98 -29.61
N ALA A 134 42.50 20.42 -29.94
CA ALA A 134 42.16 20.87 -31.29
C ALA A 134 42.99 22.09 -31.71
N PHE A 135 43.27 23.00 -30.79
CA PHE A 135 44.10 24.18 -31.04
C PHE A 135 45.57 23.81 -31.25
N LEU A 136 46.13 22.93 -30.40
CA LEU A 136 47.51 22.44 -30.54
C LEU A 136 47.72 21.70 -31.87
N LYS A 137 46.77 20.85 -32.27
CA LYS A 137 46.82 20.14 -33.55
C LYS A 137 46.72 21.10 -34.75
N ARG A 138 46.02 22.21 -34.62
CA ARG A 138 45.89 23.22 -35.69
C ARG A 138 47.15 24.08 -35.85
N SER A 139 47.98 24.18 -34.80
CA SER A 139 49.21 24.97 -34.79
C SER A 139 50.46 24.20 -35.24
N SER A 140 50.38 22.87 -35.40
CA SER A 140 51.45 22.00 -35.92
C SER A 140 51.22 21.71 -37.40
#